data_AF-A0A2W4JGY1-F1
#
_entry.id   AF-A0A2W4JGY1-F1
#
_cell.length_a   1.000
_cell.length_b   1.000
_cell.length_c   1.000
_cell.angle_alpha   90.00
_cell.angle_beta   90.00
_cell.angle_gamma   90.00
#
_symmetry.space_group_name_H-M   'P 1'
#
loop_
_entity.id
_entity.type
_entity.pdbx_description
1 polymer ?
#
loop_
_entity_poly.entity_id
_entity_poly.type
_entity_poly.pdbx_seq_one_letter_code
_entity_poly.pdbx_strand_id
1 'polypeptide(L)'
;MNTVLKLARRAPGGPLPFAEIPRAEELFGTPEQLLLALYYRWNLRLLGKLRSTVGGPEDAMDAPPREDSDNPELVAQAWRGTVAENPTLRAVLDSHIDVYPETLVPALEREQRLLAITAGLAEPHEPLDEITRVGASFMALLRHGADQAAPTRRRRRFPVGELLRMLTPSG
;
A
#
# COMPACT_ATOMS: atom_id res chain seq x y z
N MET A 1 10.52 14.81 -2.82
CA MET A 1 9.50 13.78 -2.48
C MET A 1 9.38 13.49 -0.98
N ASN A 2 10.45 13.18 -0.22
CA ASN A 2 10.32 12.92 1.24
C ASN A 2 9.72 14.12 2.02
N THR A 3 10.07 15.35 1.64
CA THR A 3 9.47 16.57 2.22
C THR A 3 7.95 16.64 1.98
N VAL A 4 7.48 16.31 0.76
CA VAL A 4 6.06 16.23 0.42
C VAL A 4 5.33 15.30 1.39
N LEU A 5 5.84 14.08 1.57
CA LEU A 5 5.22 13.09 2.44
C LEU A 5 5.27 13.51 3.91
N LYS A 6 6.33 14.19 4.36
CA LYS A 6 6.40 14.72 5.73
C LYS A 6 5.31 15.76 5.99
N LEU A 7 5.06 16.65 5.04
CA LEU A 7 4.05 17.70 5.14
C LEU A 7 2.63 17.10 5.03
N ALA A 8 2.41 16.23 4.03
CA ALA A 8 1.13 15.57 3.79
C ALA A 8 0.71 14.60 4.91
N ARG A 9 1.64 14.17 5.79
CA ARG A 9 1.36 13.21 6.88
C ARG A 9 0.19 13.63 7.79
N ARG A 10 -0.02 14.93 8.00
CA ARG A 10 -1.12 15.43 8.86
C ARG A 10 -2.47 15.39 8.17
N ALA A 11 -2.51 15.57 6.85
CA ALA A 11 -3.72 15.57 6.04
C ALA A 11 -3.43 14.95 4.66
N PRO A 12 -3.34 13.60 4.55
CA PRO A 12 -2.96 12.94 3.30
C PRO A 12 -3.91 13.18 2.12
N GLY A 13 -5.18 13.46 2.39
CA GLY A 13 -6.19 13.86 1.40
C GLY A 13 -6.45 15.35 1.31
N GLY A 14 -5.67 16.17 2.02
CA GLY A 14 -5.69 17.62 1.83
C GLY A 14 -4.93 18.01 0.56
N PRO A 15 -5.03 19.29 0.13
CA PRO A 15 -4.24 19.79 -0.99
C PRO A 15 -2.76 19.49 -0.81
N LEU A 16 -2.11 19.01 -1.88
CA LEU A 16 -0.67 18.79 -1.83
C LEU A 16 0.06 20.13 -1.62
N PRO A 17 1.06 20.19 -0.73
CA PRO A 17 1.82 21.40 -0.44
C PRO A 17 2.83 21.70 -1.56
N PHE A 18 2.39 21.65 -2.82
CA PHE A 18 3.23 21.78 -4.02
C PHE A 18 3.95 23.14 -4.04
N ALA A 19 3.21 24.22 -3.75
CA ALA A 19 3.76 25.58 -3.67
C ALA A 19 4.76 25.78 -2.50
N GLU A 20 4.68 24.96 -1.46
CA GLU A 20 5.58 25.06 -0.29
C GLU A 20 6.89 24.27 -0.48
N ILE A 21 7.01 23.50 -1.56
CA ILE A 21 8.18 22.67 -1.82
C ILE A 21 9.13 23.41 -2.78
N PRO A 22 10.36 23.73 -2.33
CA PRO A 22 11.35 24.37 -3.18
C PRO A 22 11.57 23.59 -4.48
N ARG A 23 11.53 24.30 -5.61
CA ARG A 23 11.76 23.77 -6.97
C ARG A 23 10.76 22.68 -7.41
N ALA A 24 9.60 22.54 -6.76
CA ALA A 24 8.61 21.53 -7.16
C ALA A 24 8.10 21.76 -8.58
N GLU A 25 7.85 23.01 -8.96
CA GLU A 25 7.45 23.38 -10.31
C GLU A 25 8.55 23.06 -11.33
N GLU A 26 9.83 23.37 -11.04
CA GLU A 26 10.94 23.02 -11.91
C GLU A 26 11.14 21.51 -12.10
N LEU A 27 10.91 20.73 -11.03
CA LEU A 27 11.21 19.29 -11.02
C LEU A 27 10.06 18.42 -11.53
N PHE A 28 8.82 18.85 -11.29
CA PHE A 28 7.63 18.06 -11.59
C PHE A 28 6.68 18.77 -12.56
N GLY A 29 6.79 20.09 -12.74
CA GLY A 29 5.85 20.87 -13.55
C GLY A 29 4.53 21.13 -12.81
N THR A 30 3.81 20.06 -12.46
CA THR A 30 2.47 20.16 -11.87
C THR A 30 2.25 19.23 -10.66
N PRO A 31 1.23 19.48 -9.82
CA PRO A 31 0.83 18.55 -8.75
C PRO A 31 0.51 17.13 -9.22
N GLU A 32 -0.09 16.98 -10.40
CA GLU A 32 -0.42 15.69 -11.01
C GLU A 32 0.83 14.89 -11.37
N GLN A 33 1.84 15.56 -11.92
CA GLN A 33 3.13 14.92 -12.23
C GLN A 33 3.90 14.54 -10.95
N LEU A 34 3.77 15.34 -9.87
CA LEU A 34 4.28 14.94 -8.56
C LEU A 34 3.57 13.68 -8.04
N LEU A 35 2.24 13.58 -8.19
CA LEU A 35 1.47 12.39 -7.82
C LEU A 35 1.89 11.16 -8.64
N LEU A 36 2.09 11.32 -9.95
CA LEU A 36 2.58 10.25 -10.80
C LEU A 36 3.99 9.79 -10.39
N ALA A 37 4.88 10.71 -10.04
CA ALA A 37 6.20 10.39 -9.50
C ALA A 37 6.09 9.64 -8.15
N LEU A 38 5.15 10.03 -7.28
CA LEU A 38 4.86 9.33 -6.03
C LEU A 38 4.33 7.91 -6.30
N TYR A 39 3.47 7.73 -7.31
CA TYR A 39 2.98 6.41 -7.72
C TYR A 39 4.12 5.54 -8.28
N TYR A 40 5.01 6.11 -9.09
CA TYR A 40 6.21 5.42 -9.56
C TYR A 40 7.08 4.95 -8.39
N ARG A 41 7.31 5.81 -7.39
CA ARG A 41 8.01 5.44 -6.17
C ARG A 41 7.30 4.31 -5.41
N TRP A 42 5.97 4.33 -5.33
CA TRP A 42 5.18 3.26 -4.72
C TRP A 42 5.42 1.92 -5.45
N ASN A 43 5.32 1.92 -6.78
CA ASN A 43 5.54 0.72 -7.60
C ASN A 43 6.96 0.14 -7.41
N LEU A 44 8.00 0.98 -7.35
CA LEU A 44 9.36 0.50 -7.07
C LEU A 44 9.46 -0.21 -5.71
N ARG A 45 8.78 0.29 -4.68
CA ARG A 45 8.77 -0.34 -3.34
C ARG A 45 8.00 -1.65 -3.36
N LEU A 46 6.81 -1.65 -3.97
CA LEU A 46 5.97 -2.83 -4.08
C LEU A 46 6.68 -3.95 -4.87
N LEU A 47 7.25 -3.64 -6.03
CA LEU A 47 8.00 -4.62 -6.84
C LEU A 47 9.19 -5.21 -6.09
N GLY A 48 9.93 -4.38 -5.35
CA GLY A 48 11.03 -4.86 -4.51
C GLY A 48 10.54 -5.83 -3.43
N LYS A 49 9.42 -5.51 -2.77
CA LYS A 49 8.83 -6.36 -1.74
C LYS A 49 8.30 -7.67 -2.32
N LEU A 50 7.57 -7.61 -3.43
CA LEU A 50 7.04 -8.78 -4.13
C LEU A 50 8.16 -9.76 -4.51
N ARG A 51 9.24 -9.26 -5.14
CA ARG A 51 10.42 -10.08 -5.46
C ARG A 51 11.00 -10.78 -4.22
N SER A 52 11.12 -10.05 -3.11
CA SER A 52 11.69 -10.60 -1.87
C SER A 52 10.80 -11.60 -1.13
N THR A 53 9.48 -11.57 -1.36
CA THR A 53 8.50 -12.36 -0.58
C THR A 53 7.93 -13.53 -1.39
N VAL A 54 7.67 -13.32 -2.68
CA VAL A 54 7.12 -14.34 -3.59
C VAL A 54 8.24 -15.11 -4.30
N GLY A 55 9.40 -14.49 -4.46
CA GLY A 55 10.51 -15.02 -5.26
C GLY A 55 10.46 -14.52 -6.71
N GLY A 56 11.62 -14.55 -7.37
CA GLY A 56 11.73 -14.33 -8.82
C GLY A 56 11.63 -15.63 -9.62
N PRO A 57 11.55 -15.55 -10.96
CA PRO A 57 11.64 -16.74 -11.81
C PRO A 57 12.91 -17.57 -11.57
N GLU A 58 13.99 -16.92 -11.10
CA GLU A 58 15.21 -17.58 -10.63
C GLU A 58 14.98 -18.54 -9.44
N ASP A 59 14.05 -18.23 -8.54
CA ASP A 59 13.75 -19.05 -7.35
C ASP A 59 12.81 -20.22 -7.69
N ALA A 60 12.09 -20.13 -8.81
CA ALA A 60 11.17 -21.16 -9.30
C ALA A 60 11.88 -22.33 -10.00
N MET A 61 13.12 -22.13 -10.49
CA MET A 61 13.88 -23.16 -11.20
C MET A 61 14.32 -24.34 -10.31
N ASP A 62 14.51 -24.09 -9.01
CA ASP A 62 14.98 -25.09 -8.04
C ASP A 62 13.86 -25.59 -7.10
N ALA A 63 12.63 -25.07 -7.23
CA ALA A 63 11.52 -25.41 -6.36
C ALA A 63 10.62 -26.51 -6.97
N PRO A 64 10.12 -27.48 -6.17
CA PRO A 64 9.14 -28.45 -6.65
C PRO A 64 7.86 -27.72 -7.12
N PRO A 65 7.13 -28.28 -8.11
CA PRO A 65 5.87 -27.70 -8.59
C PRO A 65 4.91 -27.49 -7.42
N ARG A 66 4.45 -26.25 -7.21
CA ARG A 66 3.51 -25.93 -6.12
C ARG A 66 2.09 -26.27 -6.59
N GLU A 67 1.58 -27.41 -6.16
CA GLU A 67 0.20 -27.85 -6.45
C GLU A 67 -0.87 -26.99 -5.74
N ASP A 68 -0.48 -26.29 -4.66
CA ASP A 68 -1.24 -25.22 -4.00
C ASP A 68 -0.29 -24.02 -3.81
N SER A 69 -0.36 -23.01 -4.67
CA SER A 69 0.55 -21.86 -4.53
C SER A 69 0.04 -20.93 -3.43
N ASP A 70 0.84 -20.72 -2.38
CA ASP A 70 0.61 -19.68 -1.35
C ASP A 70 0.73 -18.24 -1.91
N ASN A 71 0.83 -18.08 -3.24
CA ASN A 71 1.10 -16.82 -3.92
C ASN A 71 0.11 -15.71 -3.54
N PRO A 72 -1.22 -15.92 -3.46
CA PRO A 72 -2.13 -14.87 -3.03
C PRO A 72 -1.82 -14.36 -1.61
N GLU A 73 -1.48 -15.23 -0.67
CA GLU A 73 -1.18 -14.81 0.71
C GLU A 73 0.20 -14.13 0.79
N LEU A 74 1.21 -14.62 0.07
CA LEU A 74 2.53 -13.99 -0.01
C LEU A 74 2.46 -12.60 -0.67
N VAL A 75 1.68 -12.45 -1.74
CA VAL A 75 1.41 -11.15 -2.37
C VAL A 75 0.64 -10.24 -1.42
N ALA A 76 -0.35 -10.76 -0.68
CA ALA A 76 -1.08 -10.00 0.33
C ALA A 76 -0.15 -9.48 1.43
N GLN A 77 0.74 -10.34 1.95
CA GLN A 77 1.75 -9.99 2.94
C GLN A 77 2.71 -8.93 2.40
N ALA A 78 3.20 -9.08 1.17
CA ALA A 78 4.10 -8.12 0.53
C ALA A 78 3.42 -6.75 0.35
N TRP A 79 2.17 -6.72 -0.14
CA TRP A 79 1.43 -5.48 -0.33
C TRP A 79 1.16 -4.79 1.01
N ARG A 80 0.61 -5.50 2.01
CA ARG A 80 0.35 -4.94 3.35
C ARG A 80 1.64 -4.48 4.04
N GLY A 81 2.74 -5.23 3.89
CA GLY A 81 4.05 -4.84 4.38
C GLY A 81 4.55 -3.54 3.73
N THR A 82 4.39 -3.40 2.42
CA THR A 82 4.75 -2.17 1.70
C THR A 82 3.91 -0.98 2.17
N VAL A 83 2.60 -1.17 2.40
CA VAL A 83 1.70 -0.16 2.99
C VAL A 83 2.17 0.23 4.40
N ALA A 84 2.46 -0.75 5.26
CA ALA A 84 2.91 -0.51 6.63
C ALA A 84 4.23 0.26 6.70
N GLU A 85 5.15 0.02 5.76
CA GLU A 85 6.42 0.74 5.63
C GLU A 85 6.26 2.14 5.02
N ASN A 86 5.21 2.37 4.22
CA ASN A 86 4.98 3.63 3.50
C ASN A 86 3.54 4.18 3.67
N PRO A 87 3.02 4.32 4.90
CA PRO A 87 1.60 4.56 5.13
C PRO A 87 1.13 5.90 4.58
N THR A 88 1.94 6.96 4.73
CA THR A 88 1.60 8.28 4.17
C THR A 88 1.63 8.29 2.64
N LEU A 89 2.54 7.53 2.02
CA LEU A 89 2.59 7.45 0.55
C LEU A 89 1.31 6.80 0.01
N ARG A 90 0.94 5.63 0.55
CA ARG A 90 -0.30 4.94 0.16
C ARG A 90 -1.52 5.83 0.38
N ALA A 91 -1.64 6.46 1.55
CA ALA A 91 -2.76 7.35 1.88
C ALA A 91 -2.87 8.56 0.95
N VAL A 92 -1.75 9.19 0.58
CA VAL A 92 -1.73 10.30 -0.39
C VAL A 92 -2.23 9.84 -1.75
N LEU A 93 -1.72 8.71 -2.27
CA LEU A 93 -2.14 8.19 -3.56
C LEU A 93 -3.64 7.84 -3.55
N ASP A 94 -4.10 7.13 -2.51
CA ASP A 94 -5.51 6.75 -2.38
C ASP A 94 -6.46 7.94 -2.36
N SER A 95 -6.11 8.99 -1.61
CA SER A 95 -6.98 10.16 -1.45
C SER A 95 -7.08 11.02 -2.72
N HIS A 96 -6.17 10.85 -3.68
CA HIS A 96 -6.08 11.69 -4.86
C HIS A 96 -6.52 10.98 -6.16
N ILE A 97 -6.84 9.68 -6.13
CA ILE A 97 -7.32 8.93 -7.30
C ILE A 97 -8.55 9.60 -7.90
N ASP A 98 -9.55 9.94 -7.07
CA ASP A 98 -10.80 10.55 -7.54
C ASP A 98 -10.64 12.02 -7.92
N VAL A 99 -9.58 12.68 -7.44
CA VAL A 99 -9.27 14.09 -7.76
C VAL A 99 -8.58 14.19 -9.12
N TYR A 100 -7.71 13.23 -9.47
CA TYR A 100 -6.95 13.21 -10.71
C TYR A 100 -7.09 11.86 -11.45
N PRO A 101 -8.32 11.49 -11.86
CA PRO A 101 -8.60 10.16 -12.40
C PRO A 101 -7.83 9.88 -13.69
N GLU A 102 -7.77 10.84 -14.61
CA GLU A 102 -7.07 10.68 -15.91
C GLU A 102 -5.58 10.33 -15.76
N THR A 103 -4.94 10.81 -14.68
CA THR A 103 -3.53 10.55 -14.41
C THR A 103 -3.32 9.30 -13.57
N LEU A 104 -4.16 9.09 -12.55
CA LEU A 104 -3.93 8.07 -11.53
C LEU A 104 -4.65 6.75 -11.77
N VAL A 105 -5.80 6.73 -12.44
CA VAL A 105 -6.50 5.48 -12.77
C VAL A 105 -5.63 4.57 -13.64
N PRO A 106 -4.97 5.03 -14.71
CA PRO A 106 -4.08 4.16 -15.48
C PRO A 106 -2.89 3.60 -14.66
N ALA A 107 -2.42 4.33 -13.64
CA ALA A 107 -1.36 3.84 -12.75
C ALA A 107 -1.89 2.78 -11.78
N LEU A 108 -3.10 2.99 -11.24
CA LEU A 108 -3.81 2.04 -10.39
C LEU A 108 -4.12 0.73 -11.12
N GLU A 109 -4.63 0.79 -12.34
CA GLU A 109 -4.94 -0.40 -13.13
C GLU A 109 -3.69 -1.24 -13.42
N ARG A 110 -2.53 -0.61 -13.62
CA ARG A 110 -1.25 -1.32 -13.75
C ARG A 110 -0.86 -2.04 -12.45
N GLU A 111 -1.06 -1.40 -11.29
CA GLU A 111 -0.85 -2.04 -9.99
C GLU A 111 -1.80 -3.22 -9.79
N GLN A 112 -3.09 -3.06 -10.12
CA GLN A 112 -4.09 -4.12 -10.01
C GLN A 112 -3.71 -5.33 -10.85
N ARG A 113 -3.34 -5.11 -12.12
CA ARG A 113 -2.90 -6.19 -13.02
C ARG A 113 -1.64 -6.88 -12.52
N LEU A 114 -0.65 -6.11 -12.04
CA LEU A 114 0.55 -6.67 -11.41
C LEU A 114 0.18 -7.60 -10.26
N LEU A 115 -0.71 -7.17 -9.36
CA LEU A 115 -1.11 -7.98 -8.21
C LEU A 115 -1.85 -9.25 -8.63
N ALA A 116 -2.76 -9.18 -9.59
CA ALA A 116 -3.50 -10.35 -10.09
C ALA A 116 -2.56 -11.41 -10.69
N ILE A 117 -1.67 -10.99 -11.60
CA ILE A 117 -0.72 -11.89 -12.25
C ILE A 117 0.27 -12.47 -11.24
N THR A 118 0.84 -11.63 -10.37
CA THR A 118 1.83 -12.10 -9.37
C THR A 118 1.21 -13.06 -8.36
N ALA A 119 -0.08 -12.91 -8.05
CA ALA A 119 -0.81 -13.81 -7.17
C ALA A 119 -1.24 -15.12 -7.87
N GLY A 120 -1.04 -15.26 -9.19
CA GLY A 120 -1.54 -16.39 -9.97
C GLY A 120 -3.07 -16.40 -10.10
N LEU A 121 -3.73 -15.24 -9.95
CA LEU A 121 -5.19 -15.10 -10.06
C LEU A 121 -5.64 -14.77 -11.48
N ALA A 122 -4.70 -14.42 -12.35
CA ALA A 122 -4.93 -14.06 -13.74
C ALA A 122 -3.68 -14.41 -14.56
N GLU A 123 -3.89 -14.84 -15.80
CA GLU A 123 -2.81 -15.18 -16.71
C GLU A 123 -2.39 -13.97 -17.58
N PRO A 124 -1.10 -13.80 -17.94
CA PRO A 124 -0.63 -12.63 -18.70
C PRO A 124 -1.28 -12.45 -20.08
N HIS A 125 -1.89 -13.49 -20.63
CA HIS A 125 -2.50 -13.49 -21.96
C HIS A 125 -4.02 -13.26 -21.92
N GLU A 126 -4.62 -13.15 -20.74
CA GLU A 126 -6.02 -12.76 -20.58
C GLU A 126 -6.26 -11.31 -21.03
N PRO A 127 -7.51 -10.95 -21.38
CA PRO A 127 -7.87 -9.57 -21.67
C PRO A 127 -7.52 -8.61 -20.52
N LEU A 128 -6.92 -7.46 -20.83
CA LEU A 128 -6.43 -6.53 -19.82
C LEU A 128 -7.51 -6.03 -18.85
N ASP A 129 -8.75 -5.87 -19.32
CA ASP A 129 -9.89 -5.46 -18.51
C ASP A 129 -10.33 -6.55 -17.52
N GLU A 130 -10.18 -7.82 -17.89
CA GLU A 130 -10.43 -8.97 -17.02
C GLU A 130 -9.36 -9.05 -15.91
N ILE A 131 -8.07 -9.01 -16.27
CA ILE A 131 -6.96 -8.98 -15.32
C ILE A 131 -7.11 -7.79 -14.35
N THR A 132 -7.49 -6.61 -14.87
CA THR A 132 -7.72 -5.40 -14.06
C THR A 132 -8.86 -5.61 -13.07
N ARG A 133 -9.98 -6.22 -13.49
CA ARG A 133 -11.14 -6.50 -12.63
C ARG A 133 -10.81 -7.50 -11.50
N VAL A 134 -10.08 -8.57 -11.83
CA VAL A 134 -9.58 -9.53 -10.84
C VAL A 134 -8.66 -8.82 -9.85
N GLY A 135 -7.70 -8.04 -10.35
CA GLY A 135 -6.76 -7.28 -9.53
C GLY A 135 -7.42 -6.24 -8.64
N ALA A 136 -8.45 -5.54 -9.13
CA ALA A 136 -9.24 -4.61 -8.34
C ALA A 136 -9.98 -5.32 -7.20
N SER A 137 -10.58 -6.47 -7.49
CA SER A 137 -11.27 -7.31 -6.50
C SER A 137 -10.30 -7.81 -5.42
N PHE A 138 -9.14 -8.29 -5.84
CA PHE A 138 -8.09 -8.73 -4.91
C PHE A 138 -7.58 -7.56 -4.05
N MET A 139 -7.27 -6.41 -4.64
CA MET A 139 -6.84 -5.22 -3.90
C MET A 139 -7.89 -4.75 -2.88
N ALA A 140 -9.18 -4.83 -3.19
CA ALA A 140 -10.24 -4.52 -2.23
C ALA A 140 -10.17 -5.44 -0.99
N LEU A 141 -9.93 -6.74 -1.18
CA LEU A 141 -9.72 -7.69 -0.08
C LEU A 141 -8.44 -7.36 0.72
N LEU A 142 -7.36 -6.97 0.04
CA LEU A 142 -6.11 -6.56 0.70
C LEU A 142 -6.33 -5.36 1.64
N ARG A 143 -7.08 -4.36 1.18
CA ARG A 143 -7.45 -3.16 1.95
C ARG A 143 -8.31 -3.52 3.17
N HIS A 144 -9.36 -4.33 2.97
CA HIS A 144 -10.21 -4.79 4.07
C HIS A 144 -9.43 -5.59 5.13
N GLY A 145 -8.47 -6.42 4.71
CA GLY A 145 -7.59 -7.14 5.64
C GLY A 145 -6.61 -6.23 6.38
N ALA A 146 -6.10 -5.18 5.72
CA ALA A 146 -5.21 -4.20 6.34
C ALA A 146 -5.93 -3.35 7.41
N ASP A 147 -7.18 -2.96 7.16
CA ASP A 147 -7.99 -2.20 8.13
C ASP A 147 -8.31 -3.01 9.39
N GLN A 148 -8.49 -4.33 9.26
CA GLN A 148 -8.69 -5.23 10.41
C GLN A 148 -7.39 -5.52 11.17
N ALA A 149 -6.25 -5.55 10.48
CA ALA A 149 -4.94 -5.75 11.08
C ALA A 149 -4.33 -4.47 11.69
N ALA A 150 -4.82 -3.28 11.28
CA ALA A 150 -4.42 -2.03 11.88
C ALA A 150 -4.74 -2.09 13.39
N PRO A 151 -3.76 -1.86 14.28
CA PRO A 151 -4.01 -1.98 15.70
C PRO A 151 -5.05 -0.93 16.07
N THR A 152 -6.27 -1.37 16.37
CA THR A 152 -7.27 -0.58 17.09
C THR A 152 -6.54 0.03 18.26
N ARG A 153 -6.30 1.34 18.15
CA ARG A 153 -5.65 2.23 19.11
C ARG A 153 -5.67 1.60 20.49
N ARG A 154 -4.57 0.91 20.83
CA ARG A 154 -4.40 0.02 21.99
C ARG A 154 -5.34 0.47 23.11
N ARG A 155 -6.53 -0.15 23.21
CA ARG A 155 -7.48 0.13 24.27
C ARG A 155 -6.67 -0.15 25.52
N ARG A 156 -6.23 0.92 26.19
CA ARG A 156 -5.29 0.86 27.30
C ARG A 156 -6.02 0.02 28.32
N ARG A 157 -5.69 -1.29 28.35
CA ARG A 157 -6.15 -2.23 29.36
C ARG A 157 -5.49 -1.72 30.62
N PHE A 158 -6.14 -0.76 31.27
CA PHE A 158 -5.89 -0.48 32.66
C PHE A 158 -6.36 -1.74 33.38
N PRO A 159 -5.44 -2.57 33.92
CA PRO A 159 -5.89 -3.67 34.73
C PRO A 159 -6.58 -3.04 35.94
N VAL A 160 -7.85 -3.37 36.16
CA VAL A 160 -8.65 -2.90 37.30
C VAL A 160 -7.92 -3.14 38.65
N GLY A 161 -6.94 -4.04 38.68
CA GLY A 161 -6.05 -4.27 39.82
C GLY A 161 -5.10 -3.11 40.17
N GLU A 162 -4.75 -2.22 39.24
CA GLU A 162 -3.85 -1.09 39.53
C GLU A 162 -4.58 0.05 40.26
N LEU A 163 -5.87 0.25 39.95
CA LEU A 163 -6.74 1.18 40.67
C LEU A 163 -7.10 0.70 42.07
N LEU A 164 -7.24 -0.62 42.27
CA LEU A 164 -7.47 -1.20 43.60
C LEU A 164 -6.24 -1.09 44.52
N ARG A 165 -5.03 -1.03 43.94
CA ARG A 165 -3.78 -0.85 44.70
C ARG A 165 -3.55 0.58 45.18
N MET A 166 -4.20 1.56 44.55
CA MET A 166 -4.19 2.97 44.99
C MET A 166 -5.24 3.30 46.06
N LEU A 167 -6.14 2.37 46.40
CA LEU A 167 -7.22 2.58 47.37
C LEU A 167 -7.03 1.85 48.70
N THR A 168 -5.93 1.12 48.90
CA THR A 168 -5.60 0.58 50.22
C THR A 168 -4.83 1.64 51.02
N PRO A 169 -5.38 2.15 52.14
CA PRO A 169 -4.65 3.06 53.01
C PRO A 169 -3.45 2.34 53.60
N SER A 170 -2.29 3.00 53.63
CA SER A 170 -1.15 2.58 54.46
C SER A 170 -1.58 2.71 55.92
N GLY A 171 -1.87 1.57 56.56
CA GLY A 171 -1.90 1.41 58.01
C GLY A 171 -0.55 0.92 58.50
#